data_AF-A0A150AM67-F1
#
_entry.id   AF-A0A150AM67-F1
#
_cell.length_a   1.000
_cell.length_b   1.000
_cell.length_c   1.000
_cell.angle_alpha   90.00
_cell.angle_beta   90.00
_cell.angle_gamma   90.00
#
_symmetry.space_group_name_H-M   'P 1'
#
loop_
_entity.id
_entity.type
_entity.pdbx_description
1 polymer ?
#
loop_
_entity_poly.entity_id
_entity_poly.type
_entity_poly.pdbx_seq_one_letter_code
_entity_poly.pdbx_strand_id
1 'polypeptide(L)' 'MEAFVDTVDDAKLQDKLIKALNKKGPFRNFRWVLDESEEYRAKWYKFQEQQRIEYVREEVEMNEEEFEV' A
#
# COMPACT_ATOMS: atom_id res chain seq x y z
N MET A 1 2.26 -1.80 2.76
CA MET A 1 1.30 -2.91 2.56
C MET A 1 0.20 -2.86 3.60
N GLU A 2 0.55 -2.69 4.89
CA GLU A 2 -0.43 -2.57 5.99
C GLU A 2 -1.46 -1.47 5.74
N ALA A 3 -1.03 -0.25 5.44
CA ALA A 3 -1.96 0.86 5.15
C ALA A 3 -2.95 0.58 4.00
N PHE A 4 -2.62 -0.30 3.04
CA PHE A 4 -3.58 -0.66 2.01
C PHE A 4 -4.67 -1.58 2.53
N VAL A 5 -4.35 -2.48 3.47
CA VAL A 5 -5.33 -3.39 4.09
C VAL A 5 -6.47 -2.61 4.74
N ASP A 6 -6.17 -1.45 5.32
CA ASP A 6 -7.17 -0.56 5.93
C ASP A 6 -8.11 0.09 4.91
N THR A 7 -7.74 0.11 3.62
CA THR A 7 -8.56 0.64 2.51
C THR A 7 -9.42 -0.41 1.82
N VAL A 8 -9.28 -1.69 2.17
CA VAL A 8 -10.01 -2.79 1.54
C VAL A 8 -11.41 -2.92 2.15
N ASP A 9 -12.41 -2.74 1.29
CA ASP A 9 -13.84 -2.79 1.63
C ASP A 9 -14.41 -4.22 1.81
N ASP A 10 -13.80 -5.23 1.17
CA ASP A 10 -14.19 -6.64 1.36
C ASP A 10 -13.54 -7.22 2.63
N ALA A 11 -14.36 -7.44 3.66
CA ALA A 11 -13.90 -7.93 4.96
C ALA A 11 -13.21 -9.31 4.91
N LYS A 12 -13.60 -10.20 3.97
CA LYS A 12 -12.95 -11.52 3.82
C LYS A 12 -11.57 -11.37 3.19
N LEU A 13 -11.45 -10.51 2.19
CA LEU A 13 -10.17 -10.19 1.57
C LEU A 13 -9.25 -9.49 2.57
N GLN A 14 -9.78 -8.52 3.32
CA GLN A 14 -9.03 -7.81 4.35
C GLN A 14 -8.44 -8.79 5.38
N ASP A 15 -9.25 -9.70 5.93
CA ASP A 15 -8.77 -10.74 6.86
C ASP A 15 -7.69 -11.65 6.24
N LYS A 16 -7.85 -12.06 4.97
CA LYS A 16 -6.82 -12.83 4.26
C LYS A 16 -5.51 -12.05 4.15
N LEU A 17 -5.57 -10.76 3.84
CA LEU A 17 -4.38 -9.90 3.72
C LEU A 17 -3.70 -9.71 5.08
N ILE A 18 -4.45 -9.46 6.16
CA ILE A 18 -3.92 -9.40 7.53
C ILE A 18 -3.18 -10.70 7.87
N LYS A 19 -3.81 -11.86 7.60
CA LYS A 19 -3.18 -13.17 7.83
C LYS A 19 -1.93 -13.37 6.97
N ALA A 20 -1.92 -12.88 5.74
CA ALA A 20 -0.77 -12.97 4.85
C ALA A 20 0.42 -12.15 5.35
N LEU A 21 0.17 -10.96 5.91
CA LEU A 21 1.20 -10.09 6.50
C LEU A 21 1.82 -10.68 7.77
N ASN A 22 1.08 -11.51 8.51
CA ASN A 22 1.57 -12.19 9.71
C ASN A 22 2.35 -13.49 9.43
N LYS A 23 2.49 -13.90 8.15
CA LYS A 23 3.21 -15.13 7.77
C LYS A 23 4.64 -14.86 7.33
N LYS A 24 5.49 -15.89 7.39
CA LYS A 24 6.84 -15.86 6.80
C LYS A 24 6.75 -15.54 5.30
N GLY A 25 7.49 -14.51 4.87
CA GLY A 25 7.44 -13.99 3.49
C GLY A 25 6.18 -13.14 3.23
N PRO A 26 5.92 -12.09 4.03
CA PRO A 26 4.66 -11.36 4.01
C PRO A 26 4.34 -10.77 2.64
N PHE A 27 5.34 -10.21 1.95
CA PHE A 27 5.15 -9.64 0.60
C PHE A 27 4.66 -10.68 -0.42
N ARG A 28 5.27 -11.86 -0.46
CA ARG A 28 4.88 -12.92 -1.39
C ARG A 28 3.45 -13.39 -1.10
N ASN A 29 3.12 -13.62 0.17
CA ASN A 29 1.79 -14.08 0.56
C ASN A 29 0.73 -13.02 0.27
N PHE A 30 1.01 -11.76 0.59
CA PHE A 30 0.14 -10.62 0.31
C PHE A 30 -0.16 -10.50 -1.19
N ARG A 31 0.87 -10.56 -2.03
CA ARG A 31 0.72 -10.53 -3.47
C ARG A 31 -0.11 -11.70 -4.00
N TRP A 32 0.11 -12.90 -3.46
CA TRP A 32 -0.64 -14.09 -3.88
C TRP A 32 -2.14 -13.97 -3.58
N VAL A 33 -2.50 -13.37 -2.44
CA VAL A 33 -3.90 -13.07 -2.10
C VAL A 33 -4.51 -12.05 -3.08
N LEU A 34 -3.75 -11.05 -3.50
CA LEU A 34 -4.23 -10.06 -4.48
C LEU A 34 -4.34 -10.62 -5.90
N ASP A 35 -3.49 -11.57 -6.29
CA ASP A 35 -3.56 -12.21 -7.61
C ASP A 35 -4.86 -13.02 -7.80
N GLU A 36 -5.60 -13.33 -6.72
CA GLU A 36 -6.97 -13.91 -6.77
C GLU A 36 -8.05 -12.90 -7.22
N SER A 37 -7.74 -11.60 -7.26
CA SER A 37 -8.68 -10.55 -7.67
C SER A 37 -8.02 -9.44 -8.49
N GLU A 38 -8.37 -9.37 -9.78
CA GLU A 38 -7.85 -8.33 -10.68
C GLU A 38 -8.21 -6.90 -10.22
N GLU A 39 -9.40 -6.71 -9.65
CA GLU A 39 -9.84 -5.42 -9.12
C GLU A 39 -8.95 -4.93 -7.97
N TYR A 40 -8.77 -5.75 -6.93
CA TYR A 40 -7.98 -5.35 -5.77
C TYR A 40 -6.49 -5.28 -6.07
N ARG A 41 -6.00 -6.06 -7.04
CA ARG A 41 -4.65 -5.90 -7.57
C ARG A 41 -4.45 -4.54 -8.24
N ALA A 42 -5.41 -4.09 -9.05
CA ALA A 42 -5.37 -2.76 -9.65
C ALA A 42 -5.45 -1.65 -8.58
N LYS A 43 -6.32 -1.80 -7.58
CA LYS A 43 -6.41 -0.88 -6.41
C LYS A 43 -5.07 -0.79 -5.68
N TRP A 44 -4.38 -1.92 -5.45
CA TRP A 44 -3.07 -1.94 -4.80
C TRP A 44 -2.01 -1.16 -5.59
N TYR A 45 -1.92 -1.33 -6.91
CA TYR A 45 -0.96 -0.57 -7.71
C TYR A 45 -1.23 0.93 -7.69
N LYS A 46 -2.51 1.34 -7.76
CA LYS A 46 -2.89 2.76 -7.62
C LYS A 46 -2.51 3.31 -6.24
N PHE A 47 -2.76 2.56 -5.18
CA PHE A 47 -2.37 2.94 -3.82
C PHE A 47 -0.85 3.15 -3.71
N GLN A 48 -0.05 2.23 -4.27
CA GLN A 48 1.41 2.38 -4.28
C GLN A 48 1.88 3.61 -5.07
N GLU A 49 1.22 3.93 -6.18
CA GLU A 49 1.53 5.13 -6.95
C GLU A 49 1.22 6.40 -6.17
N GLN A 50 0.05 6.47 -5.51
CA GLN A 50 -0.32 7.62 -4.69
C GLN A 50 0.65 7.84 -3.53
N GLN A 51 0.98 6.79 -2.77
CA GLN A 51 1.97 6.87 -1.69
C GLN A 51 3.34 7.38 -2.19
N ARG A 52 3.76 6.97 -3.39
CA ARG A 52 5.03 7.42 -3.97
C ARG A 52 4.98 8.90 -4.35
N ILE A 53 3.86 9.35 -4.92
CA ILE A 53 3.66 10.75 -5.29
C ILE A 53 3.63 11.62 -4.03
N GLU A 54 2.92 11.19 -2.99
CA GLU A 54 2.82 11.90 -1.71
C GLU A 54 4.19 12.03 -1.05
N TYR A 55 4.94 10.94 -0.91
CA TYR A 55 6.30 10.98 -0.37
C TYR A 55 7.21 11.96 -1.13
N VAL A 56 7.16 11.95 -2.47
CA VAL A 56 7.98 12.88 -3.27
C VAL A 56 7.55 14.34 -3.07
N ARG A 57 6.25 14.61 -2.89
CA ARG A 57 5.76 15.96 -2.59
C ARG A 57 6.23 16.43 -1.23
N GLU A 58 6.06 15.60 -0.20
CA GLU A 58 6.52 15.90 1.16
C GLU A 58 8.03 16.19 1.18
N GLU A 59 8.84 15.39 0.49
CA GLU A 59 10.30 15.61 0.42
C GLU A 59 10.67 16.91 -0.32
N VAL A 60 9.92 17.29 -1.37
CA VAL A 60 10.15 18.56 -2.08
C VAL A 60 9.75 19.74 -1.19
N GLU A 61 8.58 19.67 -0.55
CA GLU A 61 8.09 20.72 0.36
C GLU A 61 9.04 20.93 1.55
N MET A 62 9.48 19.85 2.21
CA MET A 62 10.45 19.94 3.31
C MET A 62 11.80 20.54 2.87
N ASN A 63 12.26 20.23 1.66
CA ASN A 63 13.51 20.78 1.13
C ASN A 63 13.36 22.25 0.70
N GLU A 64 12.20 22.67 0.19
CA GLU A 64 11.93 24.08 -0.12
C GLU A 64 11.90 24.92 1.17
N GLU A 65 11.31 24.40 2.25
CA GLU A 65 11.31 25.07 3.57
C GLU A 65 12.72 25.16 4.21
N GLU A 66 13.63 24.22 3.94
CA GLU A 66 15.02 24.25 4.44
C GLU A 66 15.91 25.30 3.75
N PHE A 67 15.56 25.71 2.52
CA PHE A 67 16.32 26.72 1.74
C PHE A 67 15.79 28.15 1.90
N GLU A 68 14.60 28.36 2.47
CA GLU A 68 14.05 29.69 2.79
C GLU A 68 14.41 30.22 4.20
N VAL A 69 15.20 29.47 5.00
CA VAL A 69 15.64 29.83 6.37
C VAL A 69 17.09 30.31 6.42
#